data_AF-A0A964VF48-F1
#
_entry.id   AF-A0A964VF48-F1
#
_cell.length_a   1.000
_cell.length_b   1.000
_cell.length_c   1.000
_cell.angle_alpha   90.00
_cell.angle_beta   90.00
_cell.angle_gamma   90.00
#
_symmetry.space_group_name_H-M   'P 1'
#
loop_
_entity.id
_entity.type
_entity.pdbx_description
1 polymer ?
#
loop_
_entity_poly.entity_id
_entity_poly.type
_entity_poly.pdbx_seq_one_letter_code
_entity_poly.pdbx_strand_id
1 'polypeptide(L)'
;MPRFLIRDNQLVVIVELMTASPITSATASIGGVSKPLTNSGVNLWTATLQLASVPSGNHDLAITANGATLTRPVLLDRPAEVSVVRPVEGDTARPSIRITASCTDDIRCVRIYVSAAPSGVTNVNSTTLVDVNAAAVDTTVALTRYIGQTVDLTFLAIDACCTGEASIVRRRVVVRDK
;
A
#
# COMPACT_ATOMS: atom_id res chain seq x y z
N MET A 1 -4.23 -0.65 -20.08
CA MET A 1 -3.73 -1.98 -19.65
C MET A 1 -4.16 -2.20 -18.21
N PRO A 2 -4.78 -3.34 -17.84
CA PRO A 2 -5.26 -3.52 -16.47
C PRO A 2 -4.06 -3.81 -15.57
N ARG A 3 -3.84 -2.94 -14.59
CA ARG A 3 -2.79 -3.03 -13.58
C ARG A 3 -3.28 -3.96 -12.47
N PHE A 4 -2.50 -4.98 -12.12
CA PHE A 4 -2.81 -5.81 -10.96
C PHE A 4 -2.07 -5.24 -9.76
N LEU A 5 -2.82 -4.88 -8.74
CA LEU A 5 -2.30 -4.52 -7.44
C LEU A 5 -2.01 -5.81 -6.68
N ILE A 6 -0.79 -6.00 -6.17
CA ILE A 6 -0.47 -7.15 -5.33
C ILE A 6 -0.71 -6.74 -3.90
N ARG A 7 -1.75 -7.32 -3.30
CA ARG A 7 -1.94 -7.24 -1.85
C ARG A 7 -1.14 -8.36 -1.18
N ASP A 8 -0.48 -8.03 -0.08
CA ASP A 8 0.02 -9.02 0.88
C ASP A 8 1.06 -10.03 0.34
N ASN A 9 1.89 -9.61 -0.63
CA ASN A 9 2.92 -10.45 -1.25
C ASN A 9 2.39 -11.72 -1.94
N GLN A 10 1.11 -11.75 -2.35
CA GLN A 10 0.53 -12.89 -3.05
C GLN A 10 -0.28 -12.45 -4.27
N LEU A 11 -0.19 -13.24 -5.34
CA LEU A 11 -1.01 -13.07 -6.53
C LEU A 11 -1.85 -14.33 -6.76
N VAL A 12 -3.17 -14.18 -6.66
CA VAL A 12 -4.12 -15.23 -7.06
C VAL A 12 -4.31 -15.13 -8.57
N VAL A 13 -3.84 -16.15 -9.26
CA VAL A 13 -3.99 -16.31 -10.71
C VAL A 13 -5.21 -17.17 -10.96
N ILE A 14 -6.17 -16.63 -11.69
CA ILE A 14 -7.35 -17.34 -12.18
C ILE A 14 -7.34 -17.20 -13.70
N VAL A 15 -7.29 -18.32 -14.41
CA VAL A 15 -7.28 -18.33 -15.87
C VAL A 15 -8.32 -19.29 -16.39
N GLU A 16 -9.02 -18.85 -17.43
CA GLU A 16 -9.86 -19.69 -18.25
C GLU A 16 -9.07 -20.12 -19.47
N LEU A 17 -8.91 -21.43 -19.67
CA LEU A 17 -8.13 -21.99 -20.77
C LEU A 17 -9.06 -22.71 -21.73
N MET A 18 -9.27 -22.14 -22.90
CA MET A 18 -10.05 -22.73 -23.98
C MET A 18 -9.13 -23.37 -25.00
N THR A 19 -9.21 -24.69 -25.16
CA THR A 19 -8.35 -25.45 -26.09
C THR A 19 -9.16 -26.51 -26.83
N ALA A 20 -8.76 -26.81 -28.07
CA ALA A 20 -9.34 -27.91 -28.86
C ALA A 20 -8.91 -29.31 -28.36
N SER A 21 -7.89 -29.37 -27.50
CA SER A 21 -7.35 -30.60 -26.92
C SER A 21 -7.31 -30.51 -25.39
N PRO A 22 -7.41 -31.62 -24.65
CA PRO A 22 -7.32 -31.59 -23.20
C PRO A 22 -6.03 -30.96 -22.68
N ILE A 23 -6.14 -30.11 -21.67
CA ILE A 23 -4.98 -29.52 -20.99
C ILE A 23 -4.48 -30.52 -19.95
N THR A 24 -3.25 -30.99 -20.12
CA THR A 24 -2.62 -31.96 -19.21
C THR A 24 -1.77 -31.27 -18.16
N SER A 25 -1.25 -30.09 -18.49
CA SER A 25 -0.47 -29.27 -17.57
C SER A 25 -0.62 -27.79 -17.91
N ALA A 26 -0.70 -26.97 -16.87
CA ALA A 26 -0.62 -25.53 -16.98
C ALA A 26 0.22 -24.98 -15.81
N THR A 27 1.00 -23.94 -16.06
CA THR A 27 1.91 -23.32 -15.08
C THR A 27 1.83 -21.81 -15.20
N ALA A 28 1.79 -21.12 -14.06
CA ALA A 28 1.92 -19.67 -13.98
C ALA A 28 3.32 -19.31 -13.48
N SER A 29 3.93 -18.27 -14.05
CA SER A 29 5.24 -17.79 -13.63
C SER A 29 5.36 -16.27 -13.75
N ILE A 30 6.11 -15.67 -12.83
CA ILE A 30 6.40 -14.23 -12.80
C ILE A 30 7.68 -13.99 -11.98
N GLY A 31 8.57 -13.12 -12.46
CA GLY A 31 9.75 -12.71 -11.71
C GLY A 31 10.62 -13.86 -11.17
N GLY A 32 10.73 -14.96 -11.92
CA GLY A 32 11.48 -16.17 -11.52
C GLY A 32 10.73 -17.12 -10.58
N VAL A 33 9.55 -16.75 -10.06
CA VAL A 33 8.66 -17.65 -9.32
C VAL A 33 7.76 -18.39 -10.29
N SER A 34 7.57 -19.69 -10.07
CA SER A 34 6.70 -20.53 -10.90
C SER A 34 5.86 -21.46 -10.05
N LYS A 35 4.59 -21.67 -10.45
CA LYS A 35 3.66 -22.55 -9.75
C LYS A 35 2.76 -23.29 -10.76
N PRO A 36 2.63 -24.62 -10.64
CA PRO A 36 1.63 -25.37 -11.39
C PRO A 36 0.22 -24.84 -11.09
N LEU A 37 -0.59 -24.69 -12.13
CA LEU A 37 -2.00 -24.37 -12.00
C LEU A 37 -2.79 -25.65 -11.69
N THR A 38 -3.80 -25.52 -10.83
CA THR A 38 -4.73 -26.60 -10.49
C THR A 38 -6.04 -26.37 -11.22
N ASN A 39 -6.54 -27.40 -11.90
CA ASN A 39 -7.87 -27.36 -12.51
C ASN A 39 -8.93 -27.32 -11.41
N SER A 40 -9.77 -26.29 -11.40
CA SER A 40 -10.82 -26.06 -10.41
C SER A 40 -12.23 -26.07 -11.01
N GLY A 41 -12.40 -26.54 -12.25
CA GLY A 41 -13.67 -26.55 -12.95
C GLY A 41 -13.53 -26.75 -14.47
N VAL A 42 -14.64 -26.65 -15.19
CA VAL A 42 -14.61 -26.72 -16.67
C VAL A 42 -13.79 -25.55 -17.19
N ASN A 43 -12.62 -25.84 -17.77
CA ASN A 43 -11.67 -24.87 -18.31
C ASN A 43 -11.09 -23.85 -17.31
N LEU A 44 -11.36 -23.98 -16.01
CA LEU A 44 -10.91 -23.04 -15.00
C LEU A 44 -9.67 -23.56 -14.28
N TRP A 45 -8.62 -22.75 -14.23
CA TRP A 45 -7.34 -23.12 -13.63
C TRP A 45 -6.86 -22.02 -12.69
N THR A 46 -6.38 -22.42 -11.51
CA THR A 46 -6.00 -21.47 -10.46
C THR A 46 -4.65 -21.80 -9.83
N ALA A 47 -3.93 -20.76 -9.40
CA ALA A 47 -2.73 -20.87 -8.56
C ALA A 47 -2.56 -19.61 -7.71
N THR A 48 -1.91 -19.76 -6.57
CA THR A 48 -1.43 -18.62 -5.78
C THR A 48 0.10 -18.56 -5.88
N LEU A 49 0.61 -17.47 -6.45
CA LEU A 49 2.03 -17.18 -6.51
C LEU A 49 2.45 -16.41 -5.25
N GLN A 50 3.53 -16.84 -4.60
CA GLN A 50 4.15 -16.13 -3.49
C GLN A 50 5.20 -15.17 -4.05
N LEU A 51 5.03 -13.87 -3.82
CA LEU A 51 5.80 -12.80 -4.47
C LEU A 51 6.74 -12.05 -3.53
N ALA A 52 6.86 -12.47 -2.27
CA ALA A 52 7.72 -11.82 -1.27
C ALA A 52 9.20 -11.69 -1.72
N SER A 53 9.68 -12.65 -2.51
CA SER A 53 11.05 -12.67 -3.04
C SER A 53 11.20 -12.00 -4.41
N VAL A 54 10.10 -11.59 -5.05
CA VAL A 54 10.15 -10.95 -6.36
C VAL A 54 10.42 -9.45 -6.16
N PRO A 55 11.45 -8.89 -6.80
CA PRO A 55 11.71 -7.45 -6.77
C PRO A 55 10.54 -6.67 -7.38
N SER A 56 10.33 -5.46 -6.92
CA SER A 56 9.31 -4.58 -7.46
C SER A 56 9.69 -4.05 -8.86
N GLY A 57 8.71 -3.54 -9.60
CA GLY A 57 8.87 -3.06 -10.97
C GLY A 57 7.98 -3.78 -11.98
N ASN A 58 8.28 -3.61 -13.27
CA ASN A 58 7.53 -4.25 -14.35
C ASN A 58 7.97 -5.71 -14.53
N HIS A 59 7.01 -6.62 -14.56
CA HIS A 59 7.20 -8.05 -14.82
C HIS A 59 6.20 -8.56 -15.84
N ASP A 60 6.50 -9.69 -16.46
CA ASP A 60 5.54 -10.42 -17.30
C ASP A 60 5.00 -11.62 -16.52
N LEU A 61 3.69 -11.66 -16.31
CA LEU A 61 3.00 -12.86 -15.89
C LEU A 61 2.86 -13.78 -17.11
N ALA A 62 3.54 -14.92 -17.08
CA ALA A 62 3.49 -15.93 -18.12
C ALA A 62 2.65 -17.13 -17.69
N ILE A 63 1.72 -17.53 -18.54
CA ILE A 63 0.89 -18.73 -18.39
C ILE A 63 1.30 -19.69 -19.50
N THR A 64 1.83 -20.85 -19.12
CA THR A 64 2.23 -21.90 -20.07
C THR A 64 1.33 -23.11 -19.91
N ALA A 65 0.63 -23.51 -20.96
CA ALA A 65 -0.24 -24.68 -20.99
C ALA A 65 0.07 -25.56 -22.21
N ASN A 66 0.32 -26.86 -21.98
CA ASN A 66 0.73 -27.80 -23.03
C ASN A 66 1.86 -27.28 -23.95
N GLY A 67 2.79 -26.50 -23.41
CA GLY A 67 3.93 -25.91 -24.15
C GLY A 67 3.63 -24.58 -24.86
N ALA A 68 2.37 -24.11 -24.91
CA ALA A 68 2.03 -22.79 -25.42
C ALA A 68 2.06 -21.76 -24.29
N THR A 69 2.68 -20.60 -24.52
CA THR A 69 2.83 -19.53 -23.52
C THR A 69 2.09 -18.27 -23.93
N LEU A 70 1.33 -17.71 -23.00
CA LEU A 70 0.74 -16.37 -23.07
C LEU A 70 1.38 -15.49 -21.99
N THR A 71 1.76 -14.26 -22.34
CA THR A 71 2.31 -13.30 -21.38
C THR A 71 1.39 -12.10 -21.21
N ARG A 72 1.42 -11.50 -20.02
CA ARG A 72 0.73 -10.26 -19.71
C ARG A 72 1.58 -9.40 -18.79
N PRO A 73 1.78 -8.10 -19.12
CA PRO A 73 2.55 -7.22 -18.26
C PRO A 73 1.81 -6.95 -16.95
N VAL A 74 2.56 -6.95 -15.86
CA VAL A 74 2.11 -6.68 -14.50
C VAL A 74 3.13 -5.74 -13.83
N LEU A 75 2.65 -4.73 -13.13
CA LEU A 75 3.48 -3.91 -12.25
C LEU A 75 3.40 -4.51 -10.85
N LEU A 76 4.53 -4.96 -10.31
CA LEU A 76 4.61 -5.32 -8.90
C LEU A 76 5.10 -4.12 -8.13
N ASP A 77 4.30 -3.70 -7.17
CA ASP A 77 4.52 -2.51 -6.38
C ASP A 77 4.16 -2.82 -4.94
N ARG A 78 4.89 -2.25 -3.98
CA ARG A 78 4.59 -2.42 -2.56
C ARG A 78 4.00 -1.13 -2.02
N PRO A 79 3.16 -1.19 -0.98
CA PRO A 79 2.68 0.03 -0.34
C PRO A 79 3.85 0.86 0.20
N ALA A 80 3.80 2.17 -0.03
CA ALA A 80 4.72 3.11 0.60
C ALA A 80 4.65 3.02 2.13
N GLU A 81 5.80 3.02 2.79
CA GLU A 81 5.97 2.95 4.25
C GLU A 81 6.23 4.33 4.85
N VAL A 82 5.41 4.74 5.81
CA VAL A 82 5.57 6.00 6.56
C VAL A 82 6.28 5.75 7.89
N SER A 83 7.38 6.46 8.10
CA SER A 83 8.12 6.48 9.36
C SER A 83 7.91 7.83 10.04
N VAL A 84 7.40 7.80 11.27
CA VAL A 84 7.09 8.99 12.06
C VAL A 84 8.09 9.12 13.19
N VAL A 85 9.00 10.10 13.08
CA VAL A 85 10.00 10.45 14.11
C VAL A 85 9.36 11.30 15.20
N ARG A 86 8.54 12.28 14.81
CA ARG A 86 7.73 13.08 15.74
C ARG A 86 6.34 13.36 15.17
N PRO A 87 5.30 13.40 16.02
CA PRO A 87 5.35 13.15 17.46
C PRO A 87 5.43 11.66 17.81
N VAL A 88 5.88 11.38 19.04
CA VAL A 88 5.75 10.04 19.63
C VAL A 88 4.40 9.92 20.34
N GLU A 89 4.00 8.68 20.66
CA GLU A 89 2.74 8.41 21.34
C GLU A 89 2.69 9.12 22.70
N GLY A 90 1.62 9.89 22.96
CA GLY A 90 1.41 10.62 24.20
C GLY A 90 2.09 11.99 24.29
N ASP A 91 2.74 12.47 23.22
CA ASP A 91 3.35 13.80 23.19
C ASP A 91 2.32 14.90 23.53
N THR A 92 2.81 15.98 24.16
CA THR A 92 1.98 17.14 24.51
C THR A 92 2.26 18.32 23.59
N ALA A 93 1.21 18.85 22.94
CA ALA A 93 1.26 20.07 22.13
C ALA A 93 0.86 21.30 22.96
N ARG A 94 1.50 22.46 22.74
CA ARG A 94 1.21 23.73 23.45
C ARG A 94 1.27 25.00 22.57
N PRO A 95 0.19 25.37 21.85
CA PRO A 95 -0.80 24.50 21.23
C PRO A 95 -0.30 23.97 19.88
N SER A 96 0.98 24.15 19.54
CA SER A 96 1.60 23.61 18.33
C SER A 96 2.42 22.37 18.63
N ILE A 97 2.71 21.59 17.59
CA ILE A 97 3.56 20.42 17.66
C ILE A 97 4.43 20.32 16.41
N ARG A 98 5.67 19.83 16.57
CA ARG A 98 6.54 19.51 15.46
C ARG A 98 6.18 18.14 14.89
N ILE A 99 5.96 18.09 13.59
CA ILE A 99 5.77 16.88 12.80
C ILE A 99 7.07 16.64 12.03
N THR A 100 7.62 15.43 12.20
CA THR A 100 8.75 14.96 11.42
C THR A 100 8.45 13.53 10.98
N ALA A 101 8.23 13.34 9.68
CA ALA A 101 7.94 12.05 9.10
C ALA A 101 8.64 11.92 7.75
N SER A 102 9.01 10.69 7.41
CA SER A 102 9.54 10.33 6.11
C SER A 102 8.71 9.19 5.53
N CYS A 103 8.85 9.03 4.23
CA CYS A 103 8.19 7.98 3.50
C CYS A 103 9.21 7.28 2.61
N THR A 104 9.20 5.96 2.65
CA THR A 104 10.03 5.10 1.82
C THR A 104 9.14 4.21 0.99
N ASP A 105 9.54 3.98 -0.25
CA ASP A 105 8.82 3.16 -1.21
C ASP A 105 9.84 2.54 -2.16
N ASP A 106 9.50 1.42 -2.79
CA ASP A 106 10.40 0.74 -3.72
C ASP A 106 10.39 1.35 -5.13
N ILE A 107 9.32 2.04 -5.52
CA ILE A 107 9.25 2.84 -6.74
C ILE A 107 9.43 4.32 -6.38
N ARG A 108 8.42 4.93 -5.77
CA ARG A 108 8.43 6.34 -5.39
C ARG A 108 7.28 6.73 -4.45
N CYS A 109 7.62 7.07 -3.22
CA CYS A 109 6.70 7.83 -2.38
C CYS A 109 6.60 9.28 -2.85
N VAL A 110 5.39 9.75 -3.12
CA VAL A 110 5.16 11.08 -3.70
C VAL A 110 4.55 12.06 -2.73
N ARG A 111 3.86 11.59 -1.69
CA ARG A 111 3.08 12.49 -0.85
C ARG A 111 2.94 11.97 0.57
N ILE A 112 3.11 12.88 1.53
CA ILE A 112 2.80 12.65 2.94
C ILE A 112 1.60 13.53 3.30
N TYR A 113 0.57 12.89 3.83
CA TYR A 113 -0.64 13.53 4.31
C TYR A 113 -0.76 13.30 5.81
N VAL A 114 -0.99 14.37 6.58
CA VAL A 114 -1.24 14.29 8.01
C VAL A 114 -2.55 14.97 8.34
N SER A 115 -3.43 14.26 9.05
CA SER A 115 -4.67 14.81 9.56
C SER A 115 -4.79 14.62 11.07
N ALA A 116 -5.64 15.45 11.68
CA ALA A 116 -5.99 15.37 13.09
C ALA A 116 -7.49 15.19 13.27
N ALA A 117 -7.88 14.35 14.24
CA ALA A 117 -9.24 14.23 14.74
C ALA A 117 -9.22 14.06 16.27
N PRO A 118 -10.28 14.47 17.00
CA PRO A 118 -10.39 14.12 18.41
C PRO A 118 -10.29 12.61 18.61
N SER A 119 -9.56 12.17 19.63
CA SER A 119 -9.28 10.76 19.89
C SER A 119 -10.59 9.98 20.10
N GLY A 120 -10.68 8.82 19.45
CA GLY A 120 -11.87 7.96 19.52
C GLY A 120 -13.02 8.36 18.57
N VAL A 121 -12.86 9.39 17.75
CA VAL A 121 -13.83 9.75 16.71
C VAL A 121 -13.44 9.13 15.38
N THR A 122 -14.19 8.13 14.93
CA THR A 122 -14.03 7.54 13.60
C THR A 122 -14.82 8.33 12.55
N ASN A 123 -14.12 8.95 11.60
CA ASN A 123 -14.63 9.30 10.25
C ASN A 123 -15.53 10.53 10.03
N VAL A 124 -15.58 11.56 10.87
CA VAL A 124 -16.48 12.70 10.54
C VAL A 124 -15.85 14.09 10.52
N ASN A 125 -14.72 14.34 11.17
CA ASN A 125 -14.15 15.70 11.24
C ASN A 125 -12.60 15.72 11.29
N SER A 126 -11.95 14.83 10.55
CA SER A 126 -10.49 14.94 10.41
C SER A 126 -10.17 16.19 9.63
N THR A 127 -9.19 16.95 10.09
CA THR A 127 -8.68 18.07 9.28
C THR A 127 -7.24 17.83 8.91
N THR A 128 -6.96 18.07 7.63
CA THR A 128 -5.62 18.16 7.08
C THR A 128 -4.79 19.19 7.83
N LEU A 129 -3.65 18.75 8.35
CA LEU A 129 -2.62 19.60 8.96
C LEU A 129 -1.43 19.78 8.01
N VAL A 130 -1.07 18.72 7.30
CA VAL A 130 0.05 18.67 6.37
C VAL A 130 -0.41 17.93 5.13
N ASP A 131 -0.08 18.48 3.97
CA ASP A 131 -0.29 17.87 2.69
C ASP A 131 0.82 18.30 1.74
N VAL A 132 1.84 17.45 1.60
CA VAL A 132 3.05 17.80 0.84
C VAL A 132 3.38 16.74 -0.20
N ASN A 133 3.70 17.18 -1.41
CA ASN A 133 4.19 16.32 -2.49
C ASN A 133 5.71 16.08 -2.34
N ALA A 134 6.09 15.47 -1.22
CA ALA A 134 7.49 15.17 -0.88
C ALA A 134 7.59 13.86 -0.09
N ALA A 135 8.75 13.19 -0.20
CA ALA A 135 9.06 11.96 0.55
C ALA A 135 9.41 12.21 2.02
N ALA A 136 9.48 13.45 2.46
CA ALA A 136 9.72 13.81 3.86
C ALA A 136 9.04 15.13 4.20
N VAL A 137 8.69 15.27 5.47
CA VAL A 137 8.19 16.51 6.06
C VAL A 137 8.83 16.74 7.41
N ASP A 138 9.22 18.00 7.65
CA ASP A 138 9.64 18.50 8.95
C ASP A 138 9.05 19.90 9.12
N THR A 139 7.99 20.01 9.90
CA THR A 139 7.23 21.26 10.03
C THR A 139 6.58 21.38 11.40
N THR A 140 6.17 22.59 11.78
CA THR A 140 5.39 22.82 12.99
C THR A 140 3.96 23.16 12.60
N VAL A 141 2.99 22.47 13.20
CA VAL A 141 1.56 22.67 12.94
C VAL A 141 0.85 23.18 14.18
N ALA A 142 -0.13 24.05 13.98
CA ALA A 142 -0.98 24.55 15.06
C ALA A 142 -2.15 23.59 15.32
N LEU A 143 -2.39 23.28 16.59
CA LEU A 143 -3.52 22.45 17.06
C LEU A 143 -4.49 23.25 17.95
N THR A 144 -4.52 24.58 17.82
CA THR A 144 -5.28 25.49 18.69
C THR A 144 -6.75 25.11 18.86
N ARG A 145 -7.42 24.61 17.81
CA ARG A 145 -8.83 24.17 17.88
C ARG A 145 -9.07 22.93 18.74
N TYR A 146 -8.00 22.24 19.16
CA TYR A 146 -8.06 21.03 19.97
C TYR A 146 -7.56 21.26 21.39
N ILE A 147 -7.31 22.52 21.82
CA ILE A 147 -6.89 22.81 23.21
C ILE A 147 -7.86 22.13 24.20
N GLY A 148 -7.29 21.43 25.18
CA GLY A 148 -8.04 20.67 26.18
C GLY A 148 -8.47 19.28 25.72
N GLN A 149 -8.12 18.85 24.50
CA GLN A 149 -8.50 17.56 23.93
C GLN A 149 -7.28 16.66 23.71
N THR A 150 -7.57 15.35 23.65
CA THR A 150 -6.67 14.35 23.09
C THR A 150 -6.98 14.18 21.60
N VAL A 151 -5.96 14.19 20.75
CA VAL A 151 -6.08 14.16 19.29
C VAL A 151 -5.36 12.93 18.75
N ASP A 152 -5.99 12.21 17.84
CA ASP A 152 -5.33 11.20 17.03
C ASP A 152 -4.82 11.87 15.75
N LEU A 153 -3.49 11.90 15.59
CA LEU A 153 -2.83 12.28 14.36
C LEU A 153 -2.70 11.05 13.47
N THR A 154 -3.17 11.15 12.23
CA THR A 154 -3.06 10.09 11.22
C THR A 154 -2.07 10.53 10.15
N PHE A 155 -1.00 9.75 10.00
CA PHE A 155 0.03 9.90 8.98
C PHE A 155 -0.25 8.89 7.87
N LEU A 156 -0.30 9.39 6.64
CA LEU A 156 -0.57 8.62 5.44
C LEU A 156 0.54 8.89 4.43
N ALA A 157 1.22 7.84 4.00
CA ALA A 157 2.14 7.87 2.86
C ALA A 157 1.40 7.43 1.60
N ILE A 158 1.56 8.16 0.50
CA ILE A 158 0.93 7.84 -0.79
C ILE A 158 2.03 7.59 -1.82
N ASP A 159 1.96 6.43 -2.47
CA ASP A 159 2.80 6.05 -3.59
C ASP A 159 2.34 6.71 -4.93
N ALA A 160 3.29 6.91 -5.84
CA ALA A 160 3.11 7.47 -7.17
C ALA A 160 2.28 6.60 -8.12
N CYS A 161 2.37 5.29 -7.96
CA CYS A 161 2.08 4.34 -9.02
C CYS A 161 0.62 3.90 -8.99
N CYS A 162 -0.02 3.87 -7.80
CA CYS A 162 -1.44 3.55 -7.64
C CYS A 162 -2.11 4.36 -6.50
N THR A 163 -3.22 5.02 -6.80
CA THR A 163 -3.96 5.95 -5.92
C THR A 163 -4.68 5.31 -4.73
N GLY A 164 -4.16 4.26 -4.11
CA GLY A 164 -4.91 3.53 -3.09
C GLY A 164 -4.11 2.76 -2.05
N GLU A 165 -2.82 2.52 -2.27
CA GLU A 165 -1.99 1.88 -1.25
C GLU A 165 -1.27 2.93 -0.43
N ALA A 166 -1.50 2.85 0.88
CA ALA A 166 -0.93 3.77 1.81
C ALA A 166 -0.68 3.05 3.13
N SER A 167 0.52 3.20 3.66
CA SER A 167 0.74 2.88 5.08
C SER A 167 0.13 3.99 5.93
N ILE A 168 -0.43 3.56 7.06
CA ILE A 168 -1.05 4.43 8.04
C ILE A 168 -0.35 4.25 9.37
N VAL A 169 0.17 5.35 9.92
CA VAL A 169 0.64 5.41 11.30
C VAL A 169 -0.24 6.38 12.07
N ARG A 170 -0.64 5.99 13.29
CA ARG A 170 -1.40 6.85 14.19
C ARG A 170 -0.56 7.21 15.41
N ARG A 171 -0.69 8.46 15.85
CA ARG A 171 -0.07 8.98 17.07
C ARG A 171 -1.09 9.76 17.86
N ARG A 172 -1.30 9.39 19.12
CA ARG A 172 -2.12 10.16 20.04
C ARG A 172 -1.30 11.27 20.68
N VAL A 173 -1.85 12.47 20.72
CA VAL A 173 -1.23 13.63 21.36
C VAL A 173 -2.23 14.36 22.25
N VAL A 174 -1.75 14.97 23.34
CA VAL A 174 -2.57 15.79 24.24
C VAL A 174 -2.32 17.25 23.93
N VAL A 175 -3.36 18.04 23.69
CA VAL A 175 -3.21 19.48 23.39
C VAL A 175 -3.58 20.29 24.61
N ARG A 176 -2.63 21.10 25.10
CA ARG A 176 -2.82 22.00 26.25
C ARG A 176 -2.73 23.46 25.82
N ASP A 177 -3.33 24.31 26.64
CA ASP A 177 -3.04 25.74 26.59
C ASP A 177 -1.57 25.99 26.99
N LYS A 178 -1.04 27.17 26.63
CA LYS A 178 0.37 27.53 26.88
C LYS A 178 0.74 27.43 28.35
#